data_AF-A0A087TA63-F1
#
_entry.id   AF-A0A087TA63-F1
#
_cell.length_a   1.000
_cell.length_b   1.000
_cell.length_c   1.000
_cell.angle_alpha   90.00
_cell.angle_beta   90.00
_cell.angle_gamma   90.00
#
_symmetry.space_group_name_H-M   'P 1'
#
loop_
_entity.id
_entity.type
_entity.pdbx_description
1 polymer ?
#
loop_
_entity_poly.entity_id
_entity_poly.type
_entity_poly.pdbx_seq_one_letter_code
_entity_poly.pdbx_strand_id
1 'polypeptide(L)'
;MAKKKLEKSFIPSLNICLGETKQTADVQVKNVLDTVFLDYIIKLDQSHKILKQIRSSPSYWESKKCDQMAMIRQLDKPTIILTVSAGEKIWPELLQYLSKLNLNKTISIEELLHLDDTEKSELVTRDPVTCAGYFDYKANKLILLLKWENSIFG
;
A
#
# COMPACT_ATOMS: atom_id res chain seq x y z
N MET A 1 -25.06 4.04 11.51
CA MET A 1 -24.66 2.61 11.50
C MET A 1 -23.35 2.36 12.29
N ALA A 2 -22.34 3.21 12.16
CA ALA A 2 -21.06 3.06 12.88
C ALA A 2 -21.15 3.13 14.42
N LYS A 3 -21.93 4.06 14.99
CA LYS A 3 -22.11 4.20 16.46
C LYS A 3 -22.69 2.93 17.11
N LYS A 4 -23.79 2.41 16.56
CA LYS A 4 -24.39 1.13 17.01
C LYS A 4 -23.43 -0.07 16.92
N LYS A 5 -22.49 -0.06 15.96
CA LYS A 5 -21.49 -1.12 15.83
C LYS A 5 -20.43 -1.03 16.93
N LEU A 6 -19.99 0.18 17.26
CA LEU A 6 -19.07 0.45 18.38
C LEU A 6 -19.71 0.10 19.72
N GLU A 7 -20.96 0.50 19.94
CA GLU A 7 -21.70 0.15 21.16
C GLU A 7 -21.77 -1.37 21.35
N LYS A 8 -22.10 -2.11 20.29
CA LYS A 8 -22.16 -3.58 20.32
C LYS A 8 -20.83 -4.25 20.60
N SER A 9 -19.69 -3.71 20.12
CA SER A 9 -18.38 -4.27 20.47
C SER A 9 -17.99 -3.96 21.91
N PHE A 10 -18.28 -2.73 22.35
CA PHE A 10 -17.87 -2.16 23.63
C PHE A 10 -18.55 -2.81 24.84
N ILE A 11 -19.85 -3.10 24.75
CA ILE A 11 -20.66 -3.67 25.85
C ILE A 11 -20.04 -4.98 26.40
N PRO A 12 -19.66 -5.97 25.57
CA PRO A 12 -18.95 -7.17 26.04
C PRO A 12 -17.64 -6.89 26.79
N SER A 13 -16.77 -6.02 26.27
CA SER A 13 -15.51 -5.70 26.96
C SER A 13 -15.74 -5.00 28.28
N LEU A 14 -16.73 -4.13 28.35
CA LEU A 14 -17.10 -3.45 29.59
C LEU A 14 -17.59 -4.48 30.63
N ASN A 15 -18.49 -5.38 30.23
CA ASN A 15 -18.99 -6.44 31.10
C ASN A 15 -17.89 -7.37 31.61
N ILE A 16 -16.92 -7.74 30.76
CA ILE A 16 -15.78 -8.57 31.16
C ILE A 16 -14.89 -7.82 32.17
N CYS A 17 -14.58 -6.54 31.91
CA CYS A 17 -13.75 -5.75 32.81
C CYS A 17 -14.43 -5.51 34.16
N LEU A 18 -15.73 -5.23 34.14
CA LEU A 18 -16.54 -5.13 35.35
C LEU A 18 -16.64 -6.49 36.06
N GLY A 19 -16.75 -7.61 35.35
CA GLY A 19 -16.80 -8.94 35.97
C GLY A 19 -15.48 -9.39 36.60
N GLU A 20 -14.35 -8.88 36.11
CA GLU A 20 -13.01 -9.18 36.63
C GLU A 20 -12.58 -8.28 37.81
N THR A 21 -13.23 -7.13 38.04
CA THR A 21 -13.02 -6.36 39.28
C THR A 21 -13.70 -7.07 40.44
N LYS A 22 -12.92 -7.60 41.39
CA LYS A 22 -13.40 -8.33 42.57
C LYS A 22 -14.28 -7.51 43.53
N GLN A 23 -14.64 -6.27 43.18
CA GLN A 23 -15.48 -5.36 43.95
C GLN A 23 -16.64 -4.82 43.08
N THR A 24 -17.49 -5.72 42.59
CA THR A 24 -18.75 -5.39 41.90
C THR A 24 -19.92 -5.31 42.88
N ALA A 25 -19.75 -4.56 43.96
CA ALA A 25 -20.90 -4.07 44.68
C ALA A 25 -21.27 -2.71 44.05
N ASP A 26 -22.15 -2.75 43.05
CA ASP A 26 -23.00 -1.62 42.63
C ASP A 26 -22.38 -0.49 41.79
N VAL A 27 -21.77 -0.82 40.64
CA VAL A 27 -21.48 0.21 39.60
C VAL A 27 -22.78 0.57 38.86
N GLN A 28 -23.40 1.67 39.27
CA GLN A 28 -24.61 2.20 38.65
C GLN A 28 -24.27 3.11 37.46
N VAL A 29 -25.19 3.26 36.49
CA VAL A 29 -25.01 4.11 35.29
C VAL A 29 -24.62 5.56 35.66
N LYS A 30 -25.10 6.04 36.82
CA LYS A 30 -24.75 7.36 37.37
C LYS A 30 -23.26 7.52 37.65
N ASN A 31 -22.58 6.46 38.12
CA ASN A 31 -21.16 6.51 38.48
C ASN A 31 -20.28 6.68 37.22
N VAL A 32 -20.76 6.26 36.04
CA VAL A 32 -20.06 6.46 34.76
C VAL A 32 -20.09 7.93 34.33
N LEU A 33 -21.02 8.73 34.84
CA LEU A 33 -21.08 10.17 34.58
C LEU A 33 -20.15 10.96 35.51
N ASP A 34 -19.67 10.34 36.59
CA ASP A 34 -18.73 10.96 37.52
C ASP A 34 -17.30 10.91 36.97
N THR A 35 -16.73 12.09 36.72
CA THR A 35 -15.39 12.24 36.14
C THR A 35 -14.28 11.63 37.00
N VAL A 36 -14.41 11.70 38.33
CA VAL A 36 -13.43 11.16 39.28
C VAL A 36 -13.39 9.63 39.25
N PHE A 37 -14.55 8.98 39.12
CA PHE A 37 -14.65 7.53 39.02
C PHE A 37 -14.16 7.03 37.66
N LEU A 38 -14.46 7.76 36.58
CA LEU A 38 -13.92 7.48 35.27
C LEU A 38 -12.38 7.55 35.25
N ASP A 39 -11.78 8.57 35.85
CA ASP A 39 -10.33 8.71 35.92
C ASP A 39 -9.67 7.56 36.71
N TYR A 40 -10.33 7.06 37.75
CA TYR A 40 -9.90 5.87 38.46
C TYR A 40 -9.95 4.62 37.56
N ILE A 41 -11.06 4.41 36.86
CA ILE A 41 -11.21 3.26 35.94
C ILE A 41 -10.18 3.30 34.82
N ILE A 42 -9.96 4.47 34.20
CA ILE A 42 -8.99 4.64 33.09
C ILE A 42 -7.56 4.29 33.54
N LYS A 43 -7.23 4.44 34.82
CA LYS A 43 -5.92 4.08 35.37
C LYS A 43 -5.78 2.59 35.70
N LEU A 44 -6.87 1.81 35.67
CA LEU A 44 -6.82 0.37 35.87
C LEU A 44 -6.36 -0.32 34.57
N ASP A 45 -5.50 -1.33 34.69
CA ASP A 45 -5.01 -2.13 33.55
C ASP A 45 -6.15 -2.77 32.75
N GLN A 46 -7.27 -3.06 33.39
CA GLN A 46 -8.46 -3.63 32.76
C GLN A 46 -9.11 -2.67 31.76
N SER A 47 -9.02 -1.36 31.98
CA SER A 47 -9.54 -0.36 31.04
C SER A 47 -8.84 -0.39 29.69
N HIS A 48 -7.61 -0.91 29.62
CA HIS A 48 -6.88 -1.11 28.37
C HIS A 48 -7.66 -1.99 27.39
N LYS A 49 -8.32 -3.06 27.88
CA LYS A 49 -9.16 -3.96 27.06
C LYS A 49 -10.35 -3.21 26.44
N ILE A 50 -10.95 -2.30 27.20
CA ILE A 50 -12.07 -1.46 26.76
C ILE A 50 -11.58 -0.44 25.72
N LEU A 51 -10.53 0.30 26.05
CA LEU A 51 -9.97 1.35 25.21
C LEU A 51 -9.47 0.78 23.89
N LYS A 52 -8.89 -0.42 23.87
CA LYS A 52 -8.43 -1.11 22.65
C LYS A 52 -9.53 -1.30 21.60
N GLN A 53 -10.82 -1.24 21.95
CA GLN A 53 -11.92 -1.31 20.98
C GLN A 53 -12.35 0.05 20.42
N ILE A 54 -12.00 1.14 21.10
CA ILE A 54 -12.28 2.51 20.67
C ILE A 54 -11.18 2.94 19.71
N ARG A 55 -11.54 3.18 18.44
CA ARG A 55 -10.61 3.76 17.46
C ARG A 55 -10.13 5.12 17.96
N SER A 56 -8.83 5.37 17.80
CA SER A 56 -8.13 6.57 18.25
C SER A 56 -7.82 6.65 19.76
N SER A 57 -8.14 5.62 20.55
CA SER A 57 -7.64 5.54 21.92
C SER A 57 -6.13 5.20 21.95
N PRO A 58 -5.40 5.55 23.01
CA PRO A 58 -4.00 5.15 23.17
C PRO A 58 -3.79 3.64 23.09
N SER A 59 -4.63 2.84 23.77
CA SER A 59 -4.54 1.38 23.78
C SER A 59 -4.82 0.75 22.40
N TYR A 60 -5.71 1.36 21.60
CA TYR A 60 -5.95 0.93 20.22
C TYR A 60 -4.70 1.16 19.35
N TRP A 61 -4.07 2.33 19.45
CA TRP A 61 -2.86 2.65 18.69
C TRP A 61 -1.67 1.79 19.09
N GLU A 62 -1.50 1.53 20.39
CA GLU A 62 -0.46 0.64 20.89
C GLU A 62 -0.62 -0.77 20.30
N SER A 63 -1.82 -1.33 20.34
CA SER A 63 -2.08 -2.65 19.73
C SER A 63 -1.80 -2.63 18.24
N LYS A 64 -2.22 -1.59 17.51
CA LYS A 64 -2.01 -1.50 16.06
C LYS A 64 -0.54 -1.35 15.69
N LYS A 65 0.23 -0.61 16.49
CA LYS A 65 1.68 -0.52 16.36
C LYS A 65 2.35 -1.88 16.57
N CYS A 66 1.95 -2.62 17.61
CA CYS A 66 2.45 -3.97 17.85
C CYS A 66 2.10 -4.93 16.70
N ASP A 67 0.85 -4.89 16.20
CA ASP A 67 0.42 -5.66 15.02
C ASP A 67 1.31 -5.32 13.81
N GLN A 68 1.58 -4.03 13.57
CA GLN A 68 2.42 -3.57 12.47
C GLN A 68 3.88 -4.03 12.60
N MET A 69 4.46 -3.94 13.80
CA MET A 69 5.82 -4.43 14.06
C MET A 69 5.91 -5.95 13.91
N ALA A 70 4.86 -6.68 14.32
CA ALA A 70 4.77 -8.13 14.10
C ALA A 70 4.68 -8.46 12.61
N MET A 71 3.88 -7.72 11.84
CA MET A 71 3.81 -7.85 10.37
C MET A 71 5.17 -7.57 9.72
N ILE A 72 5.88 -6.51 10.12
CA ILE A 72 7.22 -6.21 9.61
C ILE A 72 8.21 -7.34 9.95
N ARG A 73 8.10 -8.00 11.10
CA ARG A 73 8.96 -9.13 11.47
C ARG A 73 8.67 -10.41 10.69
N GLN A 74 7.39 -10.67 10.37
CA GLN A 74 6.97 -11.90 9.71
C GLN A 74 7.00 -11.82 8.18
N LEU A 75 6.61 -10.67 7.63
CA LEU A 75 6.49 -10.42 6.19
C LEU A 75 7.64 -9.57 5.64
N ASP A 76 8.63 -9.27 6.48
CA ASP A 76 9.70 -8.31 6.21
C ASP A 76 9.18 -6.90 5.88
N LYS A 77 10.09 -6.02 5.43
CA LYS A 77 9.74 -4.69 4.93
C LYS A 77 8.64 -4.79 3.85
N PRO A 78 7.69 -3.85 3.79
CA PRO A 78 6.69 -3.83 2.72
C PRO A 78 7.42 -3.79 1.37
N THR A 79 7.32 -4.88 0.62
CA THR A 79 8.04 -5.07 -0.64
C THR A 79 7.03 -4.97 -1.78
N ILE A 80 7.25 -4.01 -2.68
CA ILE A 80 6.46 -3.87 -3.90
C ILE A 80 7.17 -4.68 -4.99
N ILE A 81 6.43 -5.61 -5.59
CA ILE A 81 6.92 -6.41 -6.72
C ILE A 81 6.30 -5.82 -7.99
N LEU A 82 7.17 -5.37 -8.89
CA LEU A 82 6.79 -4.84 -10.19
C LEU A 82 7.44 -5.69 -11.28
N THR A 83 6.62 -6.21 -12.18
CA THR A 83 7.09 -6.91 -13.39
C THR A 83 6.88 -5.97 -14.59
N VAL A 84 7.95 -5.70 -15.33
CA VAL A 84 7.91 -4.89 -16.55
C VAL A 84 8.28 -5.77 -17.73
N SER A 85 7.47 -5.77 -18.77
CA SER A 85 7.73 -6.46 -20.04
C SER A 85 8.14 -5.47 -21.13
N ALA A 86 8.92 -5.94 -22.09
CA ALA A 86 9.23 -5.16 -23.27
C ALA A 86 8.02 -5.10 -24.22
N GLY A 87 7.83 -3.94 -24.85
CA GLY A 87 6.73 -3.67 -25.77
C GLY A 87 7.26 -2.99 -27.03
N GLU A 88 8.20 -3.64 -27.72
CA GLU A 88 9.02 -3.03 -28.77
C GLU A 88 8.20 -2.53 -29.95
N LYS A 89 7.12 -3.24 -30.30
CA LYS A 89 6.21 -2.87 -31.41
C LYS A 89 5.37 -1.62 -31.11
N ILE A 90 5.29 -1.24 -29.84
CA ILE A 90 4.45 -0.12 -29.37
C ILE A 90 5.29 1.16 -29.24
N TRP A 91 6.62 1.07 -29.19
CA TRP A 91 7.49 2.23 -29.02
C TRP A 91 7.87 2.84 -30.38
N PRO A 92 7.22 3.92 -30.81
CA PRO A 92 7.48 4.48 -32.13
C PRO A 92 8.90 5.05 -32.23
N GLU A 93 9.50 5.52 -31.12
CA GLU A 93 10.88 6.01 -31.11
C GLU A 93 11.88 4.88 -31.38
N LEU A 94 11.60 3.68 -30.85
CA LEU A 94 12.41 2.49 -31.11
C LEU A 94 12.25 2.06 -32.57
N LEU A 95 11.02 1.98 -33.08
CA LEU A 95 10.78 1.59 -34.48
C LEU A 95 11.41 2.58 -35.47
N GLN A 96 11.38 3.88 -35.16
CA GLN A 96 12.05 4.91 -35.96
C GLN A 96 13.57 4.72 -35.97
N TYR A 97 14.14 4.40 -34.81
CA TYR A 97 15.57 4.13 -34.70
C TYR A 97 15.96 2.88 -35.49
N LEU A 98 15.18 1.80 -35.36
CA LEU A 98 15.38 0.55 -36.12
C LEU A 98 15.22 0.75 -37.63
N SER A 99 14.22 1.53 -38.08
CA SER A 99 14.02 1.82 -39.50
C SER A 99 15.19 2.63 -40.07
N LYS A 100 15.73 3.56 -39.29
CA LYS A 100 16.88 4.36 -39.68
C LYS A 100 18.15 3.51 -39.78
N LEU A 101 18.40 2.64 -38.80
CA LEU A 101 19.59 1.77 -38.78
C LEU A 101 19.55 0.67 -39.85
N ASN A 102 18.42 -0.03 -39.98
CA ASN A 102 18.35 -1.25 -40.79
C ASN A 102 17.88 -0.99 -42.23
N LEU A 103 17.06 0.03 -42.46
CA LEU A 103 16.48 0.33 -43.78
C LEU A 103 16.99 1.65 -44.38
N ASN A 104 17.78 2.44 -43.66
CA ASN A 104 18.16 3.81 -44.04
C ASN A 104 16.95 4.70 -44.39
N LYS A 105 15.78 4.43 -43.80
CA LYS A 105 14.55 5.21 -44.00
C LYS A 105 14.20 6.00 -42.76
N THR A 106 14.02 7.31 -42.94
CA THR A 106 13.50 8.21 -41.89
C THR A 106 11.98 8.29 -42.01
N ILE A 107 11.29 7.47 -41.24
CA ILE A 107 9.82 7.43 -41.17
C ILE A 107 9.38 8.35 -40.01
N SER A 108 8.28 9.07 -40.17
CA SER A 108 7.72 9.89 -39.09
C SER A 108 7.09 9.01 -37.99
N ILE A 109 6.95 9.56 -36.78
CA ILE A 109 6.35 8.85 -35.63
C ILE A 109 4.89 8.48 -35.92
N GLU A 110 4.15 9.37 -36.60
CA GLU A 110 2.74 9.17 -36.95
C GLU A 110 2.56 8.01 -37.94
N GLU A 111 3.41 7.93 -38.96
CA GLU A 111 3.42 6.82 -39.92
C GLU A 111 3.77 5.48 -39.26
N LEU A 112 4.69 5.48 -38.29
CA LEU A 112 5.11 4.25 -37.57
C LEU A 112 4.01 3.69 -36.67
N LEU A 113 3.15 4.54 -36.12
CA LEU A 113 2.00 4.08 -35.33
C LEU A 113 1.01 3.30 -36.20
N HIS A 114 0.82 3.74 -37.45
CA HIS A 114 -0.08 3.14 -38.43
C HIS A 114 0.54 2.02 -39.27
N LEU A 115 1.82 1.70 -39.08
CA LEU A 115 2.50 0.60 -39.76
C LEU A 115 1.85 -0.75 -39.42
N ASP A 116 1.84 -1.67 -40.38
CA ASP A 116 1.30 -3.01 -40.14
C ASP A 116 2.12 -3.78 -39.10
N ASP A 117 1.45 -4.64 -38.34
CA ASP A 117 2.08 -5.40 -37.25
C ASP A 117 3.12 -6.40 -37.78
N THR A 118 2.98 -6.86 -39.02
CA THR A 118 3.98 -7.72 -39.67
C THR A 118 5.28 -6.96 -39.89
N GLU A 119 5.20 -5.78 -40.50
CA GLU A 119 6.36 -4.90 -40.75
C GLU A 119 7.05 -4.48 -39.44
N LYS A 120 6.26 -4.14 -38.40
CA LYS A 120 6.80 -3.87 -37.05
C LYS A 120 7.56 -5.07 -36.48
N SER A 121 7.02 -6.29 -36.68
CA SER A 121 7.65 -7.52 -36.21
C SER A 121 8.96 -7.81 -36.95
N GLU A 122 9.01 -7.55 -38.25
CA GLU A 122 10.24 -7.70 -39.05
C GLU A 122 11.34 -6.74 -38.59
N LEU A 123 11.00 -5.49 -38.29
CA LEU A 123 11.95 -4.50 -37.77
C LEU A 123 12.57 -4.94 -36.44
N VAL A 124 11.74 -5.41 -35.50
CA VAL A 124 12.19 -5.91 -34.18
C VAL A 124 13.05 -7.18 -34.32
N THR A 125 12.64 -8.10 -35.20
CA THR A 125 13.35 -9.37 -35.42
C THR A 125 14.71 -9.17 -36.09
N ARG A 126 14.84 -8.13 -36.93
CA ARG A 126 16.10 -7.82 -37.62
C ARG A 126 17.22 -7.36 -36.69
N ASP A 127 16.89 -6.64 -35.62
CA ASP A 127 17.88 -6.15 -34.66
C ASP A 127 17.41 -6.28 -33.20
N PRO A 128 17.42 -7.52 -32.66
CA PRO A 128 17.00 -7.78 -31.30
C PRO A 128 17.98 -7.20 -30.26
N VAL A 129 19.23 -6.93 -30.64
CA VAL A 129 20.27 -6.42 -29.72
C VAL A 129 19.95 -4.98 -29.33
N THR A 130 19.61 -4.14 -30.32
CA THR A 130 19.17 -2.76 -30.06
C THR A 130 17.87 -2.73 -29.27
N CYS A 131 16.92 -3.63 -29.56
CA CYS A 131 15.69 -3.77 -28.78
C CYS A 131 15.97 -4.06 -27.30
N ALA A 132 16.83 -5.04 -27.01
CA ALA A 132 17.21 -5.39 -25.65
C ALA A 132 17.90 -4.22 -24.92
N GLY A 133 18.83 -3.53 -25.59
CA GLY A 133 19.50 -2.35 -25.03
C GLY A 133 18.54 -1.20 -24.74
N TYR A 134 17.57 -0.98 -25.62
CA TYR A 134 16.54 0.05 -25.42
C TYR A 134 15.61 -0.28 -24.25
N PHE A 135 15.22 -1.56 -24.09
CA PHE A 135 14.46 -2.01 -22.93
C PHE A 135 15.22 -1.81 -21.63
N ASP A 136 16.51 -2.20 -21.58
CA ASP A 136 17.36 -1.99 -20.41
C ASP A 136 17.47 -0.50 -20.05
N TYR A 137 17.66 0.36 -21.05
CA TYR A 137 17.65 1.80 -20.84
C TYR A 137 16.32 2.30 -20.22
N LYS A 138 15.17 1.87 -20.76
CA LYS A 138 13.85 2.24 -20.20
C LYS A 138 13.64 1.70 -18.78
N ALA A 139 14.02 0.46 -18.51
CA ALA A 139 13.93 -0.14 -17.18
C ALA A 139 14.77 0.63 -16.16
N ASN A 140 16.01 0.99 -16.52
CA ASN A 140 16.89 1.81 -15.69
C ASN A 140 16.29 3.21 -15.43
N LYS A 141 15.73 3.87 -16.45
CA LYS A 141 15.05 5.16 -16.28
C LYS A 141 13.81 5.06 -15.38
N LEU A 142 13.05 3.98 -15.47
CA LEU A 142 11.92 3.71 -14.59
C LEU A 142 12.38 3.61 -13.12
N ILE A 143 13.46 2.88 -12.85
CA ILE A 143 14.02 2.77 -11.50
C ILE A 143 14.47 4.15 -10.96
N LEU A 144 15.07 5.00 -11.80
CA LEU A 144 15.45 6.35 -11.40
C LEU A 144 14.23 7.23 -11.06
N LEU A 145 13.17 7.16 -11.87
CA LEU A 145 11.91 7.87 -11.60
C LEU A 145 11.27 7.43 -10.28
N LEU A 146 11.32 6.13 -9.97
CA LEU A 146 10.80 5.58 -8.73
C LEU A 146 11.60 5.97 -7.48
N LYS A 147 12.86 6.38 -7.64
CA LYS A 147 13.74 6.82 -6.55
C LYS A 147 13.77 8.34 -6.35
N TRP A 148 13.06 9.09 -7.18
CA TRP A 148 13.08 10.54 -7.15
C TRP A 148 12.33 11.08 -5.92
N GLU A 149 12.88 12.05 -5.19
CA GLU A 149 12.38 12.63 -3.90
C GLU A 149 10.94 13.18 -3.87
N ASN A 150 10.22 13.22 -4.99
CA ASN A 150 8.80 13.57 -5.04
C ASN A 150 7.96 12.41 -5.57
N SER A 151 8.47 11.19 -5.47
CA SER A 151 7.79 10.00 -5.94
C SER A 151 6.81 9.50 -4.89
N ILE A 152 5.87 8.66 -5.32
CA ILE A 152 4.96 7.95 -4.41
C ILE A 152 5.67 7.04 -3.39
N PHE A 153 6.99 6.81 -3.53
CA PHE A 153 7.78 5.93 -2.68
C PHE A 153 8.85 6.66 -1.83
N GLY A 154 9.00 7.98 -2.01
CA GLY A 154 10.01 8.78 -1.32
C GLY A 154 10.14 10.15 -1.95
#